data_AF-A0A7U7EQ85-F1
#
_entry.id   AF-A0A7U7EQ85-F1
#
_cell.length_a   1.000
_cell.length_b   1.000
_cell.length_c   1.000
_cell.angle_alpha   90.00
_cell.angle_beta   90.00
_cell.angle_gamma   90.00
#
_symmetry.space_group_name_H-M   'P 1'
#
loop_
_entity.id
_entity.type
_entity.pdbx_description
1 polymer ?
#
loop_
_entity_poly.entity_id
_entity_poly.type
_entity_poly.pdbx_seq_one_letter_code
_entity_poly.pdbx_strand_id
1 'polypeptide(L)'
;MSAEGIWKNEYGSIMMLSGKGHVLSGIYQSSTSMVGTYEVRGVRVGRRATESYGQPLALAISWHSMDDANANPSWHWCSGLSGQLSVRDGVEVLVLSHSLVAPNRFPGLVEDGTYIDRMTYRRLGGAERIPLPVRVAGAPDNPLAGVWEAPDGTSLALEVGASLDNRLGYVSGTLHAASELEVSGFTDLHAVGNGLSRQAVTLTAVATSERRAISLSGTLDLEKGTLALLDLSSEPTPPHQHFGQTRISSSVYRRRLAS
;
A
#
# COMPACT_ATOMS: atom_id res chain seq x y z
N MET A 1 -21.83 -5.29 5.81
CA MET A 1 -20.93 -5.36 4.65
C MET A 1 -19.72 -4.50 4.96
N SER A 2 -18.57 -5.13 5.15
CA SER A 2 -17.35 -4.45 5.57
C SER A 2 -16.14 -5.07 4.88
N ALA A 3 -15.05 -4.32 4.77
CA ALA A 3 -13.87 -4.76 4.03
C ALA A 3 -13.17 -6.00 4.64
N GLU A 4 -13.39 -6.29 5.93
CA GLU A 4 -12.89 -7.52 6.55
C GLU A 4 -13.50 -8.77 5.91
N GLY A 5 -12.68 -9.79 5.72
CA GLY A 5 -13.07 -11.06 5.12
C GLY A 5 -12.02 -11.66 4.22
N ILE A 6 -12.40 -12.76 3.58
CA ILE A 6 -11.58 -13.48 2.61
C ILE A 6 -12.05 -13.10 1.21
N TRP A 7 -11.12 -12.67 0.39
CA TRP A 7 -11.33 -12.10 -0.94
C TRP A 7 -10.48 -12.85 -1.96
N LYS A 8 -11.05 -13.16 -3.12
CA LYS A 8 -10.32 -13.80 -4.24
C LYS A 8 -10.40 -12.95 -5.48
N ASN A 9 -9.27 -12.67 -6.10
CA ASN A 9 -9.19 -11.91 -7.34
C ASN A 9 -9.31 -12.80 -8.60
N GLU A 10 -9.32 -12.16 -9.77
CA GLU A 10 -9.36 -12.79 -11.09
C GLU A 10 -8.15 -13.69 -11.38
N TYR A 11 -6.99 -13.42 -10.77
CA TYR A 11 -5.78 -14.24 -10.88
C TYR A 11 -5.77 -15.46 -9.96
N GLY A 12 -6.78 -15.59 -9.10
CA GLY A 12 -6.92 -16.68 -8.14
C GLY A 12 -6.19 -16.46 -6.80
N SER A 13 -5.56 -15.31 -6.61
CA SER A 13 -4.88 -14.94 -5.36
C SER A 13 -5.90 -14.61 -4.28
N ILE A 14 -5.54 -14.89 -3.03
CA ILE A 14 -6.42 -14.76 -1.86
C ILE A 14 -5.91 -13.64 -0.96
N MET A 15 -6.80 -12.74 -0.57
CA MET A 15 -6.54 -11.70 0.40
C MET A 15 -7.44 -11.88 1.61
N MET A 16 -6.84 -11.96 2.79
CA MET A 16 -7.56 -12.06 4.06
C MET A 16 -7.38 -10.75 4.81
N LEU A 17 -8.47 -10.07 5.15
CA LEU A 17 -8.44 -8.80 5.85
C LEU A 17 -9.17 -8.88 7.19
N SER A 18 -8.54 -8.30 8.20
CA SER A 18 -9.10 -7.99 9.51
C SER A 18 -8.99 -6.48 9.74
N GLY A 19 -9.74 -5.92 10.69
CA GLY A 19 -9.68 -4.47 10.92
C GLY A 19 -10.18 -4.04 12.29
N LYS A 20 -9.70 -2.87 12.72
CA LYS A 20 -10.12 -2.18 13.94
C LYS A 20 -10.18 -0.68 13.64
N GLY A 21 -11.36 -0.08 13.84
CA GLY A 21 -11.59 1.32 13.46
C GLY A 21 -11.43 1.52 11.96
N HIS A 22 -10.56 2.44 11.56
CA HIS A 22 -10.21 2.72 10.16
C HIS A 22 -9.06 1.84 9.65
N VAL A 23 -8.33 1.15 10.52
CA VAL A 23 -7.15 0.36 10.15
C VAL A 23 -7.57 -1.04 9.67
N LEU A 24 -6.94 -1.47 8.57
CA LEU A 24 -6.99 -2.81 8.02
C LEU A 24 -5.62 -3.47 8.14
N SER A 25 -5.62 -4.77 8.40
CA SER A 25 -4.42 -5.58 8.45
C SER A 25 -4.73 -7.00 8.02
N GLY A 26 -3.78 -7.66 7.36
CA GLY A 26 -4.04 -8.98 6.83
C GLY A 26 -2.89 -9.57 6.03
N ILE A 27 -3.24 -10.55 5.21
CA ILE A 27 -2.27 -11.24 4.35
C ILE A 27 -2.80 -11.36 2.93
N TYR A 28 -1.86 -11.40 1.99
CA TYR A 28 -2.10 -11.65 0.58
C TYR A 28 -1.32 -12.91 0.17
N GLN A 29 -2.02 -13.90 -0.34
CA GLN A 29 -1.46 -15.13 -0.89
C GLN A 29 -1.53 -15.06 -2.41
N SER A 30 -0.38 -14.87 -3.03
CA SER A 30 -0.29 -14.74 -4.48
C SER A 30 -0.25 -16.11 -5.15
N SER A 31 -1.00 -16.23 -6.24
CA SER A 31 -1.11 -17.45 -7.07
C SER A 31 -0.31 -17.35 -8.38
N THR A 32 0.35 -16.22 -8.64
CA THR A 32 1.06 -15.93 -9.90
C THR A 32 2.57 -16.12 -9.74
N SER A 33 3.38 -15.54 -10.64
CA SER A 33 4.85 -15.69 -10.69
C SER A 33 5.59 -15.34 -9.39
N MET A 34 4.95 -14.64 -8.47
CA MET A 34 5.45 -14.35 -7.12
C MET A 34 4.62 -15.12 -6.10
N VAL A 35 4.76 -16.45 -6.06
CA VAL A 35 4.05 -17.29 -5.09
C VAL A 35 4.60 -17.02 -3.69
N GLY A 36 3.71 -16.77 -2.73
CA GLY A 36 4.06 -16.59 -1.33
C GLY A 36 2.95 -15.90 -0.54
N THR A 37 3.20 -15.75 0.76
CA THR A 37 2.34 -15.03 1.70
C THR A 37 2.98 -13.69 2.07
N TYR A 38 2.23 -12.61 1.90
CA TYR A 38 2.71 -11.23 2.05
C TYR A 38 1.85 -10.47 3.05
N GLU A 39 2.47 -9.60 3.86
CA GLU A 39 1.70 -8.75 4.79
C GLU A 39 0.95 -7.66 4.04
N VAL A 40 -0.30 -7.45 4.42
CA VAL A 40 -1.16 -6.36 3.95
C VAL A 40 -1.43 -5.42 5.10
N ARG A 41 -1.22 -4.13 4.87
CA ARG A 41 -1.70 -3.05 5.75
C ARG A 41 -2.57 -2.13 4.95
N GLY A 42 -3.50 -1.48 5.62
CA GLY A 42 -4.29 -0.50 4.92
C GLY A 42 -5.28 0.19 5.81
N VAL A 43 -6.18 0.88 5.14
CA VAL A 43 -7.16 1.73 5.77
C VAL A 43 -8.47 1.70 5.01
N ARG A 44 -9.55 2.00 5.72
CA ARG A 44 -10.89 2.22 5.18
C ARG A 44 -11.46 3.50 5.75
N VAL A 45 -12.38 4.11 5.03
CA VAL A 45 -13.02 5.35 5.47
C VAL A 45 -14.50 5.35 5.17
N GLY A 46 -15.24 6.15 5.91
CA GLY A 46 -16.67 6.33 5.71
C GLY A 46 -17.50 5.15 6.20
N ARG A 47 -18.75 5.13 5.75
CA ARG A 47 -19.74 4.13 6.17
C ARG A 47 -19.46 2.79 5.49
N ARG A 48 -20.01 1.73 6.09
CA ARG A 48 -20.09 0.40 5.47
C ARG A 48 -20.74 0.50 4.09
N ALA A 49 -20.27 -0.32 3.15
CA ALA A 49 -20.80 -0.35 1.81
C ALA A 49 -22.30 -0.71 1.82
N THR A 50 -23.04 -0.09 0.91
CA THR A 50 -24.46 -0.31 0.66
C THR A 50 -24.66 -0.48 -0.85
N GLU A 51 -25.88 -0.82 -1.27
CA GLU A 51 -26.23 -0.82 -2.70
C GLU A 51 -26.15 0.57 -3.33
N SER A 52 -26.28 1.63 -2.51
CA SER A 52 -26.27 3.01 -3.01
C SER A 52 -24.89 3.63 -3.06
N TYR A 53 -23.95 3.20 -2.21
CA TYR A 53 -22.60 3.78 -2.10
C TYR A 53 -21.59 2.73 -1.64
N GLY A 54 -20.41 2.74 -2.28
CA GLY A 54 -19.28 1.94 -1.84
C GLY A 54 -18.56 2.52 -0.60
N GLN A 55 -17.72 1.68 0.01
CA GLN A 55 -16.84 2.05 1.11
C GLN A 55 -15.40 2.11 0.60
N PRO A 56 -14.75 3.28 0.59
CA PRO A 56 -13.38 3.40 0.12
C PRO A 56 -12.37 2.75 1.06
N LEU A 57 -11.33 2.19 0.47
CA LEU A 57 -10.17 1.67 1.17
C LEU A 57 -8.90 1.79 0.33
N ALA A 58 -7.77 1.79 1.03
CA ALA A 58 -6.44 1.75 0.45
C ALA A 58 -5.60 0.69 1.17
N LEU A 59 -4.75 -0.02 0.43
CA LEU A 59 -3.91 -1.10 0.94
C LEU A 59 -2.46 -0.89 0.47
N ALA A 60 -1.54 -1.42 1.25
CA ALA A 60 -0.11 -1.48 1.03
C ALA A 60 0.34 -2.93 1.21
N ILE A 61 1.16 -3.42 0.29
CA ILE A 61 1.74 -4.78 0.31
C ILE A 61 3.25 -4.67 0.13
N SER A 62 4.01 -5.33 0.99
CA SER A 62 5.43 -5.62 0.74
C SER A 62 5.55 -6.96 0.05
N TRP A 63 6.31 -7.04 -1.05
CA TRP A 63 6.54 -8.30 -1.76
C TRP A 63 7.74 -9.10 -1.21
N HIS A 64 8.24 -8.72 -0.03
CA HIS A 64 9.10 -9.60 0.73
C HIS A 64 8.24 -10.67 1.42
N SER A 65 8.38 -11.92 0.99
CA SER A 65 7.56 -13.03 1.49
C SER A 65 7.78 -13.25 2.99
N MET A 66 6.71 -13.61 3.69
CA MET A 66 6.74 -14.08 5.08
C MET A 66 7.07 -15.57 5.18
N ASP A 67 6.94 -16.30 4.08
CA ASP A 67 7.32 -17.72 4.02
C ASP A 67 8.85 -17.84 4.01
N ASP A 68 9.37 -18.99 4.44
CA ASP A 68 10.79 -19.33 4.27
C ASP A 68 11.06 -19.70 2.80
N ALA A 69 11.02 -18.69 1.94
CA ALA A 69 11.25 -18.81 0.51
C ALA A 69 12.68 -18.40 0.15
N ASN A 70 13.17 -18.93 -0.98
CA ASN A 70 14.42 -18.47 -1.57
C ASN A 70 14.33 -17.01 -2.00
N ALA A 71 15.46 -16.32 -1.97
CA ALA A 71 15.58 -14.95 -2.48
C ALA A 71 14.99 -14.82 -3.89
N ASN A 72 14.10 -13.83 -4.06
CA ASN A 72 13.46 -13.51 -5.32
C ASN A 72 13.57 -11.99 -5.55
N PRO A 73 13.89 -11.53 -6.77
CA PRO A 73 13.87 -10.11 -7.15
C PRO A 73 12.68 -9.29 -6.63
N SER A 74 11.50 -9.90 -6.55
CA SER A 74 10.27 -9.27 -6.04
C SER A 74 10.35 -8.83 -4.58
N TRP A 75 11.32 -9.30 -3.79
CA TRP A 75 11.51 -8.88 -2.39
C TRP A 75 11.76 -7.38 -2.25
N HIS A 76 12.20 -6.73 -3.32
CA HIS A 76 12.44 -5.29 -3.38
C HIS A 76 11.22 -4.50 -3.88
N TRP A 77 10.09 -5.15 -4.13
CA TRP A 77 8.91 -4.53 -4.72
C TRP A 77 7.87 -4.21 -3.64
N CYS A 78 7.00 -3.27 -3.95
CA CYS A 78 5.82 -3.02 -3.12
C CYS A 78 4.59 -2.75 -3.98
N SER A 79 3.41 -2.90 -3.40
CA SER A 79 2.15 -2.48 -4.03
C SER A 79 1.44 -1.42 -3.21
N GLY A 80 0.92 -0.42 -3.90
CA GLY A 80 -0.17 0.43 -3.42
C GLY A 80 -1.48 0.01 -4.09
N LEU A 81 -2.57 -0.08 -3.35
CA LEU A 81 -3.90 -0.34 -3.90
C LEU A 81 -4.89 0.68 -3.34
N SER A 82 -5.82 1.14 -4.16
CA SER A 82 -6.91 2.03 -3.70
C SER A 82 -8.17 1.77 -4.49
N GLY A 83 -9.31 1.79 -3.81
CA GLY A 83 -10.61 1.61 -4.44
C GLY A 83 -11.71 1.56 -3.41
N GLN A 84 -12.72 0.72 -3.65
CA GLN A 84 -13.86 0.61 -2.74
C GLN A 84 -14.49 -0.79 -2.76
N LEU A 85 -15.05 -1.15 -1.61
CA LEU A 85 -16.03 -2.23 -1.50
C LEU A 85 -17.37 -1.70 -2.02
N SER A 86 -17.97 -2.41 -2.97
CA SER A 86 -19.31 -2.13 -3.50
C SER A 86 -20.25 -3.30 -3.26
N VAL A 87 -21.55 -3.03 -3.28
CA VAL A 87 -22.61 -4.05 -3.29
C VAL A 87 -23.35 -3.92 -4.61
N ARG A 88 -23.40 -5.00 -5.40
CA ARG A 88 -24.09 -5.05 -6.70
C ARG A 88 -25.01 -6.26 -6.69
N ASP A 89 -26.32 -6.02 -6.80
CA ASP A 89 -27.34 -7.08 -6.80
C ASP A 89 -27.22 -8.01 -5.57
N GLY A 90 -27.03 -7.41 -4.39
CA GLY A 90 -26.80 -8.14 -3.13
C GLY A 90 -25.43 -8.81 -3.00
N VAL A 91 -24.55 -8.72 -3.99
CA VAL A 91 -23.21 -9.32 -3.99
C VAL A 91 -22.14 -8.29 -3.66
N GLU A 92 -21.29 -8.61 -2.68
CA GLU A 92 -20.13 -7.78 -2.34
C GLU A 92 -18.99 -7.99 -3.36
N VAL A 93 -18.52 -6.88 -3.93
CA VAL A 93 -17.41 -6.85 -4.88
C VAL A 93 -16.43 -5.77 -4.43
N LEU A 94 -15.17 -6.15 -4.24
CA LEU A 94 -14.09 -5.23 -3.94
C LEU A 94 -13.32 -4.93 -5.22
N VAL A 95 -13.25 -3.67 -5.61
CA VAL A 95 -12.53 -3.24 -6.82
C VAL A 95 -11.44 -2.26 -6.43
N LEU A 96 -10.20 -2.57 -6.82
CA LEU A 96 -9.01 -1.80 -6.47
C LEU A 96 -8.21 -1.48 -7.73
N SER A 97 -7.80 -0.23 -7.87
CA SER A 97 -6.66 0.12 -8.73
C SER A 97 -5.37 -0.26 -8.00
N HIS A 98 -4.49 -0.97 -8.68
CA HIS A 98 -3.25 -1.51 -8.17
C HIS A 98 -2.07 -0.82 -8.85
N SER A 99 -1.12 -0.37 -8.04
CA SER A 99 0.17 0.20 -8.42
C SER A 99 1.26 -0.72 -7.89
N LEU A 100 1.86 -1.52 -8.77
CA LEU A 100 2.99 -2.39 -8.48
C LEU A 100 4.30 -1.66 -8.80
N VAL A 101 5.11 -1.40 -7.78
CA VAL A 101 6.39 -0.71 -7.93
C VAL A 101 7.52 -1.72 -8.02
N ALA A 102 8.17 -1.77 -9.20
CA ALA A 102 9.41 -2.48 -9.43
C ALA A 102 10.54 -1.43 -9.49
N PRO A 103 11.28 -1.19 -8.39
CA PRO A 103 12.21 -0.05 -8.30
C PRO A 103 13.44 -0.21 -9.19
N ASN A 104 13.80 -1.43 -9.57
CA ASN A 104 15.00 -1.72 -10.33
C ASN A 104 14.69 -2.73 -11.42
N ARG A 105 15.46 -2.67 -12.50
CA ARG A 105 15.34 -3.58 -13.63
C ARG A 105 15.89 -4.95 -13.23
N PHE A 106 15.12 -6.00 -13.53
CA PHE A 106 15.56 -7.39 -13.39
C PHE A 106 15.46 -8.05 -14.77
N PRO A 107 16.58 -8.12 -15.52
CA PRO A 107 16.58 -8.59 -16.91
C PRO A 107 15.88 -9.94 -17.08
N GLY A 108 14.96 -10.01 -18.05
CA GLY A 108 14.18 -11.21 -18.35
C GLY A 108 12.98 -11.47 -17.42
N LEU A 109 12.77 -10.64 -16.39
CA LEU A 109 11.63 -10.73 -15.47
C LEU A 109 10.74 -9.50 -15.52
N VAL A 110 11.29 -8.31 -15.26
CA VAL A 110 10.54 -7.05 -15.21
C VAL A 110 11.46 -5.86 -15.53
N GLU A 111 10.91 -4.86 -16.21
CA GLU A 111 11.56 -3.54 -16.34
C GLU A 111 11.27 -2.71 -15.09
N ASP A 112 12.11 -1.72 -14.81
CA ASP A 112 11.82 -0.81 -13.70
C ASP A 112 10.63 0.08 -14.03
N GLY A 113 9.85 0.44 -13.01
CA GLY A 113 8.73 1.34 -13.15
C GLY A 113 7.57 1.00 -12.23
N THR A 114 6.41 1.54 -12.59
CA THR A 114 5.17 1.30 -11.86
C THR A 114 4.11 0.76 -12.80
N TYR A 115 3.68 -0.47 -12.55
CA TYR A 115 2.66 -1.16 -13.32
C TYR A 115 1.29 -0.88 -12.71
N ILE A 116 0.37 -0.43 -13.55
CA ILE A 116 -1.00 -0.10 -13.12
C ILE A 116 -1.95 -1.16 -13.63
N ASP A 117 -2.78 -1.69 -12.74
CA ASP A 117 -3.83 -2.66 -13.07
C ASP A 117 -5.12 -2.37 -12.28
N ARG A 118 -6.24 -2.96 -12.71
CA ARG A 118 -7.51 -2.92 -11.98
C ARG A 118 -7.87 -4.34 -11.56
N MET A 119 -7.87 -4.57 -10.25
CA MET A 119 -8.15 -5.88 -9.66
C MET A 119 -9.58 -5.95 -9.12
N THR A 120 -10.26 -7.06 -9.40
CA THR A 120 -11.64 -7.32 -8.95
C THR A 120 -11.70 -8.55 -8.06
N TYR A 121 -12.10 -8.34 -6.81
CA TYR A 121 -12.18 -9.37 -5.79
C TYR A 121 -13.63 -9.74 -5.49
N ARG A 122 -13.87 -11.04 -5.36
CA ARG A 122 -15.12 -11.61 -4.85
C ARG A 122 -14.93 -12.13 -3.44
N ARG A 123 -15.96 -11.98 -2.60
CA ARG A 123 -15.94 -12.52 -1.25
C ARG A 123 -16.02 -14.05 -1.28
N LEU A 124 -15.15 -14.72 -0.53
CA LEU A 124 -15.19 -16.15 -0.26
C LEU A 124 -15.69 -16.47 1.16
N GLY A 125 -15.45 -15.58 2.12
CA GLY A 125 -15.73 -15.87 3.52
C GLY A 125 -15.67 -14.66 4.44
N GLY A 126 -15.99 -14.92 5.72
CA GLY A 126 -15.93 -13.95 6.81
C GLY A 126 -14.49 -13.63 7.24
N ALA A 127 -14.34 -12.66 8.13
CA ALA A 127 -13.03 -12.27 8.65
C ALA A 127 -12.51 -13.35 9.60
N GLU A 128 -11.23 -13.68 9.46
CA GLU A 128 -10.52 -14.58 10.37
C GLU A 128 -9.41 -13.83 11.10
N ARG A 129 -9.01 -14.37 12.26
CA ARG A 129 -7.86 -13.82 12.98
C ARG A 129 -6.59 -14.27 12.27
N ILE A 130 -5.83 -13.30 11.77
CA ILE A 130 -4.59 -13.53 11.04
C ILE A 130 -3.41 -13.22 11.97
N PRO A 131 -2.51 -14.18 12.23
CA PRO A 131 -1.26 -13.88 12.92
C PRO A 131 -0.39 -13.01 12.01
N LEU A 132 0.05 -11.87 12.53
CA LEU A 132 0.94 -10.96 11.81
C LEU A 132 2.31 -10.91 12.49
N PRO A 133 3.39 -10.62 11.76
CA PRO A 133 4.72 -10.50 12.33
C PRO A 133 4.77 -9.46 13.46
N VAL A 134 5.60 -9.75 14.48
CA VAL A 134 5.83 -8.83 15.60
C VAL A 134 6.75 -7.71 15.12
N ARG A 135 6.35 -6.47 15.41
CA ARG A 135 7.13 -5.26 15.10
C ARG A 135 8.06 -4.93 16.24
N VAL A 136 9.25 -4.45 15.90
CA VAL A 136 10.20 -3.91 16.86
C VAL A 136 10.39 -2.42 16.55
N ALA A 137 10.34 -1.60 17.61
CA ALA A 137 10.59 -0.17 17.49
C ALA A 137 12.09 0.08 17.28
N GLY A 138 12.41 1.06 16.43
CA GLY A 138 13.78 1.42 16.06
C GLY A 138 14.32 0.51 14.95
N ALA A 139 14.23 0.97 13.70
CA ALA A 139 14.97 0.35 12.59
C ALA A 139 16.44 0.80 12.57
N PRO A 140 17.29 0.08 11.83
CA PRO A 140 18.55 0.62 11.32
C PRO A 140 18.37 1.97 10.60
N ASP A 141 19.45 2.74 10.52
CA ASP A 141 19.56 3.96 9.71
C ASP A 141 19.04 3.70 8.29
N ASN A 142 17.84 4.20 7.97
CA ASN A 142 17.17 3.96 6.70
C ASN A 142 17.02 5.28 5.93
N PRO A 143 17.45 5.34 4.65
CA PRO A 143 17.39 6.58 3.86
C PRO A 143 15.99 7.17 3.68
N LEU A 144 14.92 6.40 3.88
CA LEU A 144 13.55 6.90 3.82
C LEU A 144 13.15 7.69 5.07
N ALA A 145 13.77 7.44 6.23
CA ALA A 145 13.43 8.10 7.49
C ALA A 145 13.84 9.57 7.47
N GLY A 146 12.94 10.47 7.86
CA GLY A 146 13.16 11.91 7.89
C GLY A 146 11.99 12.72 7.34
N VAL A 147 12.25 14.00 7.07
CA VAL A 147 11.25 14.93 6.54
C VAL A 147 11.50 15.19 5.06
N TRP A 148 10.43 15.10 4.27
CA TRP A 148 10.42 15.25 2.82
C TRP A 148 9.43 16.34 2.43
N GLU A 149 9.79 17.20 1.50
CA GLU A 149 8.99 18.34 1.04
C GLU A 149 8.78 18.32 -0.46
N ALA A 150 7.53 18.54 -0.87
CA ALA A 150 7.16 18.77 -2.25
C ALA A 150 7.14 20.28 -2.55
N PRO A 151 7.29 20.68 -3.83
CA PRO A 151 7.26 22.09 -4.23
C PRO A 151 5.94 22.83 -3.94
N ASP A 152 4.84 22.10 -3.77
CA ASP A 152 3.52 22.65 -3.45
C ASP A 152 3.32 22.92 -1.94
N GLY A 153 4.35 22.68 -1.12
CA GLY A 153 4.33 22.87 0.34
C GLY A 153 3.86 21.63 1.11
N THR A 154 3.39 20.57 0.43
CA THR A 154 3.07 19.30 1.06
C THR A 154 4.34 18.67 1.63
N SER A 155 4.26 18.04 2.81
CA SER A 155 5.42 17.35 3.39
C SER A 155 5.08 16.02 4.04
N LEU A 156 6.06 15.12 4.07
CA LEU A 156 6.00 13.82 4.70
C LEU A 156 7.07 13.76 5.80
N ALA A 157 6.66 13.47 7.04
CA ALA A 157 7.56 13.12 8.12
C ALA A 157 7.47 11.62 8.37
N LEU A 158 8.55 10.87 8.13
CA LEU A 158 8.55 9.41 8.12
C LEU A 158 9.55 8.83 9.11
N GLU A 159 9.11 7.79 9.80
CA GLU A 159 9.93 6.89 10.60
C GLU A 159 9.90 5.49 9.99
N VAL A 160 11.01 4.78 10.13
CA VAL A 160 11.14 3.39 9.68
C VAL A 160 11.37 2.50 10.89
N GLY A 161 10.61 1.41 10.96
CA GLY A 161 10.77 0.28 11.88
C GLY A 161 11.04 -1.00 11.10
N ALA A 162 11.39 -2.07 11.80
CA ALA A 162 11.62 -3.39 11.20
C ALA A 162 10.78 -4.48 11.87
N SER A 163 10.51 -5.58 11.15
CA SER A 163 10.08 -6.83 11.76
C SER A 163 11.19 -7.44 12.62
N LEU A 164 10.82 -8.32 13.56
CA LEU A 164 11.78 -8.97 14.47
C LEU A 164 12.91 -9.73 13.73
N ASP A 165 12.61 -10.29 12.56
CA ASP A 165 13.55 -10.99 11.68
C ASP A 165 14.24 -10.07 10.66
N ASN A 166 13.99 -8.76 10.75
CA ASN A 166 14.53 -7.71 9.87
C ASN A 166 14.20 -7.89 8.38
N ARG A 167 13.17 -8.67 8.04
CA ARG A 167 12.72 -8.90 6.64
C ARG A 167 11.83 -7.77 6.11
N LEU A 168 10.97 -7.20 6.95
CA LEU A 168 9.97 -6.20 6.56
C LEU A 168 10.31 -4.83 7.14
N GLY A 169 10.35 -3.81 6.29
CA GLY A 169 10.41 -2.41 6.70
C GLY A 169 9.02 -1.85 6.91
N TYR A 170 8.69 -1.47 8.14
CA TYR A 170 7.45 -0.78 8.45
C TYR A 170 7.68 0.72 8.40
N VAL A 171 6.79 1.44 7.72
CA VAL A 171 6.82 2.90 7.71
C VAL A 171 5.62 3.43 8.49
N SER A 172 5.86 4.43 9.31
CA SER A 172 4.84 5.23 9.98
C SER A 172 5.21 6.70 9.90
N GLY A 173 4.24 7.59 10.00
CA GLY A 173 4.51 9.00 9.99
C GLY A 173 3.29 9.85 9.68
N THR A 174 3.55 11.03 9.14
CA THR A 174 2.54 12.05 8.91
C THR A 174 2.69 12.68 7.53
N LEU A 175 1.59 12.83 6.82
CA LEU A 175 1.46 13.65 5.62
C LEU A 175 0.83 14.99 6.02
N HIS A 176 1.57 16.07 5.88
CA HIS A 176 1.09 17.42 6.07
C HIS A 176 0.67 17.99 4.71
N ALA A 177 -0.64 18.06 4.48
CA ALA A 177 -1.25 18.71 3.33
C ALA A 177 -2.21 19.81 3.83
N ALA A 178 -3.38 19.99 3.19
CA ALA A 178 -4.44 20.86 3.71
C ALA A 178 -4.91 20.44 5.13
N SER A 179 -4.79 19.14 5.43
CA SER A 179 -4.92 18.58 6.77
C SER A 179 -3.76 17.64 7.06
N GLU A 180 -3.48 17.44 8.34
CA GLU A 180 -2.54 16.44 8.80
C GLU A 180 -3.17 15.04 8.74
N LEU A 181 -2.51 14.11 8.04
CA LEU A 181 -2.96 12.73 7.87
C LEU A 181 -1.90 11.76 8.39
N GLU A 182 -2.31 10.83 9.26
CA GLU A 182 -1.44 9.70 9.62
C GLU A 182 -1.20 8.83 8.40
N VAL A 183 0.05 8.40 8.20
CA VAL A 183 0.43 7.47 7.14
C VAL A 183 1.08 6.22 7.72
N SER A 184 0.81 5.08 7.10
CA SER A 184 1.51 3.83 7.43
C SER A 184 1.62 2.90 6.24
N GLY A 185 2.66 2.07 6.23
CA GLY A 185 2.86 1.11 5.16
C GLY A 185 4.21 0.40 5.27
N PHE A 186 4.89 0.26 4.14
CA PHE A 186 6.09 -0.54 3.99
C PHE A 186 7.18 0.13 3.15
N THR A 187 8.41 -0.29 3.39
CA THR A 187 9.56 -0.01 2.54
C THR A 187 10.52 -1.19 2.49
N ASP A 188 11.36 -1.21 1.47
CA ASP A 188 12.45 -2.18 1.34
C ASP A 188 13.63 -1.78 2.25
N LEU A 189 13.93 -2.60 3.27
CA LEU A 189 15.06 -2.39 4.19
C LEU A 189 16.40 -2.72 3.55
N HIS A 190 16.42 -3.53 2.50
CA HIS A 190 17.63 -4.13 1.96
C HIS A 190 18.13 -3.46 0.69
N ALA A 191 17.42 -2.43 0.18
CA ALA A 191 17.79 -1.73 -1.05
C ALA A 191 19.24 -1.25 -1.05
N VAL A 192 19.66 -0.53 0.00
CA VAL A 192 21.05 -0.03 0.13
C VAL A 192 22.04 -1.19 0.26
N GLY A 193 21.78 -2.14 1.15
CA GLY A 193 22.67 -3.28 1.40
C GLY A 193 22.88 -4.16 0.16
N ASN A 194 21.89 -4.21 -0.73
CA ASN A 194 21.94 -4.95 -1.98
C ASN A 194 22.42 -4.10 -3.18
N GLY A 195 22.86 -2.85 -2.94
CA GLY A 195 23.40 -1.98 -3.98
C GLY A 195 22.38 -1.51 -5.02
N LEU A 196 21.10 -1.45 -4.65
CA LEU A 196 20.05 -0.93 -5.54
C LEU A 196 20.14 0.60 -5.65
N SER A 197 19.75 1.16 -6.79
CA SER A 197 19.71 2.62 -6.99
C SER A 197 18.43 3.25 -6.46
N ARG A 198 17.36 2.46 -6.37
CA ARG A 198 16.05 2.88 -5.85
C ARG A 198 15.54 1.92 -4.78
N GLN A 199 14.93 2.51 -3.76
CA GLN A 199 14.22 1.82 -2.67
C GLN A 199 12.71 1.98 -2.88
N ALA A 200 11.96 0.87 -2.84
CA ALA A 200 10.51 0.91 -2.96
C ALA A 200 9.82 1.34 -1.65
N VAL A 201 8.70 2.05 -1.77
CA VAL A 201 7.88 2.49 -0.64
C VAL A 201 6.40 2.50 -1.03
N THR A 202 5.56 2.06 -0.09
CA THR A 202 4.10 2.13 -0.20
C THR A 202 3.51 2.56 1.15
N LEU A 203 2.60 3.52 1.14
CA LEU A 203 1.95 4.09 2.32
C LEU A 203 0.45 4.15 2.07
N THR A 204 -0.31 4.19 3.17
CA THR A 204 -1.75 4.38 3.18
C THR A 204 -2.13 5.49 4.15
N ALA A 205 -3.15 6.26 3.81
CA ALA A 205 -3.64 7.38 4.61
C ALA A 205 -5.16 7.50 4.55
N VAL A 206 -5.77 8.10 5.58
CA VAL A 206 -7.20 8.40 5.63
C VAL A 206 -7.43 9.89 5.81
N ALA A 207 -8.07 10.52 4.84
CA ALA A 207 -8.64 11.86 5.02
C ALA A 207 -10.11 11.72 5.45
N THR A 208 -10.34 11.66 6.76
CA THR A 208 -11.67 11.34 7.32
C THR A 208 -12.74 12.39 6.99
N SER A 209 -12.36 13.68 7.00
CA SER A 209 -13.23 14.80 6.63
C SER A 209 -13.70 14.72 5.17
N GLU A 210 -12.80 14.28 4.29
CA GLU A 210 -13.04 14.14 2.84
C GLU A 210 -13.59 12.76 2.46
N ARG A 211 -13.71 11.83 3.43
CA ARG A 211 -14.08 10.42 3.21
C ARG A 211 -13.21 9.75 2.14
N ARG A 212 -11.92 10.08 2.11
CA ARG A 212 -10.97 9.60 1.11
C ARG A 212 -9.97 8.62 1.71
N ALA A 213 -9.79 7.49 1.03
CA ALA A 213 -8.72 6.54 1.30
C ALA A 213 -7.62 6.71 0.25
N ILE A 214 -6.37 6.79 0.70
CA ILE A 214 -5.24 7.18 -0.13
C ILE A 214 -4.18 6.07 -0.06
N SER A 215 -3.65 5.67 -1.22
CA SER A 215 -2.44 4.87 -1.33
C SER A 215 -1.36 5.67 -2.05
N LEU A 216 -0.22 5.85 -1.40
CA LEU A 216 0.97 6.50 -1.93
C LEU A 216 2.01 5.43 -2.20
N SER A 217 2.42 5.21 -3.44
CA SER A 217 3.40 4.17 -3.78
C SER A 217 4.41 4.66 -4.79
N GLY A 218 5.67 4.31 -4.61
CA GLY A 218 6.72 4.70 -5.54
C GLY A 218 8.11 4.39 -5.02
N THR A 219 9.06 5.27 -5.35
CA THR A 219 10.49 5.00 -5.12
C THR A 219 11.21 6.19 -4.52
N LEU A 220 12.16 5.89 -3.65
CA LEU A 220 13.24 6.78 -3.28
C LEU A 220 14.44 6.52 -4.19
N ASP A 221 14.86 7.52 -4.95
CA ASP A 221 16.15 7.55 -5.64
C ASP A 221 17.25 7.83 -4.61
N LEU A 222 18.08 6.81 -4.35
CA LEU A 222 19.08 6.80 -3.28
C LEU A 222 20.27 7.71 -3.59
N GLU A 223 20.54 7.97 -4.86
CA GLU A 223 21.62 8.86 -5.30
C GLU A 223 21.16 10.33 -5.27
N LYS A 224 19.96 10.60 -5.78
CA LYS A 224 19.43 11.97 -5.91
C LYS A 224 18.69 12.47 -4.67
N GLY A 225 18.42 11.60 -3.70
CA GLY A 225 17.64 11.95 -2.51
C GLY A 225 16.25 12.48 -2.87
N THR A 226 15.60 11.85 -3.85
CA THR A 226 14.29 12.27 -4.36
C THR A 226 13.28 11.14 -4.19
N LEU A 227 12.17 11.44 -3.52
CA LEU A 227 11.06 10.51 -3.28
C LEU A 227 9.94 10.80 -4.27
N ALA A 228 9.70 9.90 -5.22
CA ALA A 228 8.63 10.02 -6.21
C ALA A 228 7.51 9.03 -5.89
N LEU A 229 6.28 9.53 -5.74
CA LEU A 229 5.11 8.76 -5.34
C LEU A 229 3.97 8.94 -6.35
N LEU A 230 3.32 7.84 -6.72
CA LEU A 230 1.99 7.82 -7.30
C LEU A 230 0.95 7.77 -6.19
N ASP A 231 -0.11 8.53 -6.39
CA ASP A 231 -1.14 8.78 -5.40
C ASP A 231 -2.49 8.27 -5.92
N LEU A 232 -2.97 7.16 -5.36
CA LEU A 232 -4.24 6.53 -5.69
C LEU A 232 -5.27 6.88 -4.62
N SER A 233 -6.20 7.76 -4.97
CA SER A 233 -7.16 8.36 -4.05
C SER A 233 -8.58 7.90 -4.38
N SER A 234 -9.27 7.28 -3.42
CA SER A 234 -10.62 6.75 -3.62
C SER A 234 -11.65 7.34 -2.64
N GLU A 235 -12.82 7.63 -3.18
CA GLU A 235 -13.95 8.26 -2.50
C GLU A 235 -15.23 7.42 -2.70
N PRO A 236 -16.25 7.55 -1.83
CA PRO A 236 -17.44 6.72 -1.94
C PRO A 236 -18.24 7.13 -3.17
N THR A 237 -18.43 6.21 -4.12
CA THR A 237 -19.25 6.49 -5.31
C THR A 237 -20.49 5.58 -5.37
N PRO A 238 -21.59 6.07 -5.98
CA PRO A 238 -22.71 5.21 -6.32
C PRO A 238 -22.37 4.29 -7.50
N PRO A 239 -23.10 3.16 -7.68
CA PRO A 239 -22.78 2.17 -8.72
C PRO A 239 -22.65 2.73 -10.14
N HIS A 240 -23.45 3.75 -10.50
CA HIS A 240 -23.43 4.39 -11.81
C HIS A 240 -22.24 5.35 -12.04
N GLN A 241 -21.46 5.67 -10.99
CA GLN A 241 -20.27 6.54 -11.07
C GLN A 241 -18.98 5.78 -10.73
N HIS A 242 -18.96 4.47 -10.92
CA HIS A 242 -17.78 3.64 -10.64
C HIS A 242 -16.54 3.99 -11.49
N PHE A 243 -16.71 4.74 -12.59
CA PHE A 243 -15.59 5.23 -13.42
C PHE A 243 -14.74 6.27 -12.67
N GLY A 244 -15.35 7.07 -11.78
CA GLY A 244 -14.69 8.12 -11.01
C GLY A 244 -14.27 7.68 -9.61
N GLN A 245 -14.26 6.37 -9.34
CA GLN A 245 -14.00 5.81 -8.01
C GLN A 245 -12.60 6.13 -7.49
N THR A 246 -11.60 6.10 -8.36
CA THR A 246 -10.19 6.27 -7.98
C THR A 246 -9.53 7.27 -8.91
N ARG A 247 -8.96 8.33 -8.33
CA ARG A 247 -8.14 9.31 -9.02
C ARG A 247 -6.67 8.95 -8.84
N ILE A 248 -5.89 9.14 -9.91
CA ILE A 248 -4.43 9.00 -9.89
C ILE A 248 -3.80 10.39 -10.03
N SER A 249 -2.82 10.68 -9.18
CA SER A 249 -1.90 11.81 -9.31
C SER A 249 -0.47 11.39 -8.97
N SER A 250 0.50 12.29 -9.11
CA SER A 250 1.88 12.04 -8.71
C SER A 250 2.42 13.21 -7.88
N SER A 251 3.35 12.91 -6.99
CA SER A 251 4.07 13.87 -6.17
C SER A 251 5.54 13.51 -6.11
N VAL A 252 6.39 14.53 -6.00
CA VAL A 252 7.84 14.39 -5.89
C VAL A 252 8.31 15.23 -4.72
N TYR A 253 9.03 14.60 -3.80
CA TYR A 253 9.55 15.21 -2.59
C TYR A 253 11.06 15.18 -2.58
N ARG A 254 11.66 16.18 -1.94
CA ARG A 254 13.09 16.22 -1.62
C ARG A 254 13.27 16.23 -0.12
N ARG A 255 14.38 15.69 0.35
CA ARG A 255 14.70 15.72 1.78
C ARG A 255 14.84 17.17 2.26
N ARG A 256 14.13 17.52 3.33
CA ARG A 256 14.33 18.80 4.02
C ARG A 256 15.70 18.77 4.67
N LEU A 257 16.58 19.70 4.27
CA LEU A 257 17.87 19.87 4.93
C LEU A 257 17.61 20.46 6.33
N ALA A 258 18.31 19.96 7.34
CA ALA A 258 18.28 20.59 8.66
C ALA A 258 18.80 22.03 8.52
N SER A 259 17.97 22.98 8.94
CA SER A 259 18.30 24.42 9.03
C SER A 259 19.19 24.70 10.22
#